data_AF-R7SC87-F1
#
_entry.id   AF-R7SC87-F1
#
_cell.length_a   1.000
_cell.length_b   1.000
_cell.length_c   1.000
_cell.angle_alpha   90.00
_cell.angle_beta   90.00
_cell.angle_gamma   90.00
#
_symmetry.space_group_name_H-M   'P 1'
#
loop_
_entity.id
_entity.type
_entity.pdbx_description
1 polymer ?
#
loop_
_entity_poly.entity_id
_entity_poly.type
_entity_poly.pdbx_seq_one_letter_code
_entity_poly.pdbx_strand_id
1 'polypeptide(L)'
;DELPADREAGPVAEGIWEQFMFDAIMEASNQRAFTKGSHLTLDRRQRIEESTERLFKALGMPFRQVQYKRCPTKTWRMHFDRCFPLVFPTKAAQNWKECKYFKDWFRLLRRLNDDERKEVREALWRQWDQLLWAPFTGSDRMWGTKCWENIRGAANWVRLPAMPNDVAATHIALSPR
;
A
#
# COMPACT_ATOMS: atom_id res chain seq x y z
N ASP A 1 -36.04 -8.02 -11.38
CA ASP A 1 -35.52 -7.33 -10.19
C ASP A 1 -34.01 -7.37 -10.15
N GLU A 2 -33.37 -6.48 -10.91
CA GLU A 2 -31.97 -6.13 -10.68
C GLU A 2 -31.97 -4.97 -9.67
N LEU A 3 -31.37 -5.19 -8.51
CA LEU A 3 -31.16 -4.13 -7.52
C LEU A 3 -30.27 -3.04 -8.13
N PRO A 4 -30.55 -1.74 -7.86
CA PRO A 4 -29.75 -0.66 -8.42
C PRO A 4 -28.29 -0.77 -7.95
N ALA A 5 -27.35 -0.57 -8.87
CA ALA A 5 -25.92 -0.80 -8.67
C ALA A 5 -25.29 0.09 -7.58
N ASP A 6 -25.97 1.20 -7.23
CA ASP A 6 -25.56 2.16 -6.21
C ASP A 6 -25.54 1.56 -4.78
N ARG A 7 -26.48 0.66 -4.46
CA ARG A 7 -26.60 0.06 -3.12
C ARG A 7 -25.56 -1.02 -2.84
N GLU A 8 -24.92 -1.59 -3.85
CA GLU A 8 -23.87 -2.62 -3.69
C GLU A 8 -22.45 -2.04 -3.65
N ALA A 9 -22.22 -0.83 -4.17
CA ALA A 9 -20.88 -0.29 -4.35
C ALA A 9 -20.16 -0.04 -3.01
N GLY A 10 -20.88 0.38 -1.97
CA GLY A 10 -20.34 0.64 -0.63
C GLY A 10 -19.73 -0.62 0.03
N PRO A 11 -20.53 -1.67 0.26
CA PRO A 11 -20.03 -2.92 0.84
C PRO A 11 -18.92 -3.58 0.02
N VAL A 12 -18.99 -3.50 -1.32
CA VAL A 12 -17.92 -4.01 -2.19
C VAL A 12 -16.63 -3.21 -2.02
N ALA A 13 -16.71 -1.88 -1.94
CA ALA A 13 -15.56 -1.02 -1.71
C ALA A 13 -14.91 -1.27 -0.34
N GLU A 14 -15.72 -1.52 0.70
CA GLU A 14 -15.24 -1.90 2.03
C GLU A 14 -14.50 -3.24 2.00
N GLY A 15 -15.04 -4.27 1.34
CA GLY A 15 -14.32 -5.53 1.16
C GLY A 15 -13.02 -5.38 0.36
N ILE A 16 -12.98 -4.49 -0.63
CA ILE A 16 -11.75 -4.16 -1.37
C ILE A 16 -10.73 -3.45 -0.46
N TRP A 17 -11.19 -2.58 0.43
CA TRP A 17 -10.33 -1.88 1.40
C TRP A 17 -9.66 -2.84 2.37
N GLU A 18 -10.43 -3.76 2.95
CA GLU A 18 -9.89 -4.79 3.84
C GLU A 18 -8.89 -5.70 3.11
N GLN A 19 -9.25 -6.13 1.89
CA GLN A 19 -8.37 -6.95 1.06
C GLN A 19 -7.09 -6.20 0.68
N PHE A 20 -7.13 -4.88 0.51
CA PHE A 20 -5.93 -4.07 0.27
C PHE A 20 -4.94 -4.18 1.44
N MET A 21 -5.40 -4.08 2.69
CA MET A 21 -4.52 -4.21 3.87
C MET A 21 -3.87 -5.59 3.93
N PHE A 22 -4.68 -6.63 3.67
CA PHE A 22 -4.20 -8.00 3.60
C PHE A 22 -3.13 -8.18 2.52
N ASP A 23 -3.45 -7.82 1.28
CA ASP A 23 -2.56 -8.00 0.15
C ASP A 23 -1.28 -7.17 0.31
N ALA A 24 -1.37 -5.95 0.87
CA ALA A 24 -0.21 -5.10 1.07
C ALA A 24 0.83 -5.76 1.97
N ILE A 25 0.42 -6.39 3.07
CA ILE A 25 1.33 -7.12 3.96
C ILE A 25 1.80 -8.43 3.34
N MET A 26 0.91 -9.17 2.66
CA MET A 26 1.29 -10.44 2.05
C MET A 26 2.31 -10.28 0.93
N GLU A 27 2.22 -9.19 0.17
CA GLU A 27 3.13 -8.82 -0.91
C GLU A 27 4.34 -8.00 -0.44
N ALA A 28 4.48 -7.76 0.87
CA ALA A 28 5.64 -7.09 1.43
C ALA A 28 6.93 -7.78 0.96
N SER A 29 7.86 -6.98 0.46
CA SER A 29 9.09 -7.47 -0.14
C SER A 29 9.85 -8.45 0.75
N ASN A 30 10.46 -9.46 0.14
CA ASN A 30 11.44 -10.33 0.78
C ASN A 30 12.84 -9.72 0.70
N GLN A 31 13.72 -10.10 1.62
CA GLN A 31 15.13 -9.68 1.55
C GLN A 31 15.79 -10.28 0.30
N ARG A 32 16.68 -9.53 -0.36
CA ARG A 32 17.30 -9.91 -1.65
C ARG A 32 18.03 -11.27 -1.65
N ALA A 33 18.42 -11.78 -0.49
CA ALA A 33 18.99 -13.10 -0.35
C ALA A 33 17.91 -14.09 0.11
N PHE A 34 17.68 -15.14 -0.68
CA PHE A 34 16.77 -16.25 -0.35
C PHE A 34 16.99 -16.81 1.07
N THR A 35 18.22 -16.72 1.56
CA THR A 35 18.67 -17.17 2.89
C THR A 35 18.35 -16.22 4.05
N LYS A 36 17.91 -14.97 3.81
CA LYS A 36 17.67 -13.97 4.87
C LYS A 36 16.18 -13.74 5.21
N GLY A 37 15.26 -14.45 4.57
CA GLY A 37 13.84 -14.43 4.90
C GLY A 37 13.12 -13.11 4.55
N SER A 38 11.93 -12.92 5.11
CA SER A 38 11.06 -11.78 4.84
C SER A 38 11.50 -10.51 5.60
N HIS A 39 11.22 -9.33 5.04
CA HIS A 39 11.37 -8.08 5.80
C HIS A 39 10.41 -7.98 6.99
N LEU A 40 9.36 -8.79 7.03
CA LEU A 40 8.39 -8.79 8.11
C LEU A 40 8.91 -9.48 9.39
N THR A 41 8.49 -8.98 10.54
CA THR A 41 8.61 -9.65 11.84
C THR A 41 7.55 -10.73 12.02
N LEU A 42 6.44 -10.63 11.29
CA LEU A 42 5.30 -11.55 11.36
C LEU A 42 5.57 -12.84 10.58
N ASP A 43 5.25 -13.97 11.22
CA ASP A 43 5.13 -15.27 10.55
C ASP A 43 3.90 -15.32 9.63
N ARG A 44 3.73 -16.43 8.90
CA ARG A 44 2.62 -16.57 7.94
C ARG A 44 1.24 -16.48 8.59
N ARG A 45 1.05 -17.08 9.78
CA ARG A 45 -0.23 -17.07 10.49
C ARG A 45 -0.54 -15.67 11.01
N GLN A 46 0.46 -15.04 11.63
CA GLN A 46 0.36 -13.66 12.12
C GLN A 46 0.07 -12.67 11.00
N ARG A 47 0.60 -12.86 9.78
CA ARG A 47 0.22 -12.01 8.65
C ARG A 47 -1.28 -12.12 8.36
N ILE A 48 -1.84 -13.32 8.37
CA ILE A 48 -3.27 -13.49 8.10
C ILE A 48 -4.11 -12.78 9.16
N GLU A 49 -3.70 -12.91 10.43
CA GLU A 49 -4.44 -12.35 11.58
C GLU A 49 -4.28 -10.83 11.73
N GLU A 50 -3.07 -10.30 11.48
CA GLU A 50 -2.73 -8.91 11.80
C GLU A 50 -2.86 -7.94 10.62
N SER A 51 -3.03 -8.43 9.38
CA SER A 51 -3.11 -7.57 8.18
C SER A 51 -4.47 -6.88 8.05
N THR A 52 -4.76 -6.03 9.02
CA THR A 52 -6.00 -5.29 9.21
C THR A 52 -5.72 -3.80 9.17
N GLU A 53 -6.76 -2.98 9.01
CA GLU A 53 -6.62 -1.52 9.04
C GLU A 53 -5.96 -1.03 10.35
N ARG A 54 -6.19 -1.72 11.48
CA ARG A 54 -5.60 -1.42 12.78
C ARG A 54 -4.07 -1.34 12.72
N LEU A 55 -3.44 -2.24 11.96
CA LEU A 55 -1.98 -2.28 11.80
C LEU A 55 -1.44 -1.02 11.11
N PHE A 56 -2.16 -0.51 10.11
CA PHE A 56 -1.80 0.70 9.35
C PHE A 56 -2.14 1.99 10.10
N LYS A 57 -3.04 1.93 11.09
CA LYS A 57 -3.35 3.02 12.03
C LYS A 57 -2.47 3.03 13.28
N ALA A 58 -1.53 2.09 13.41
CA ALA A 58 -0.57 2.04 14.51
C ALA A 58 0.84 2.43 14.05
N LEU A 59 1.64 3.02 14.95
CA LEU A 59 3.05 3.33 14.66
C LEU A 59 3.96 2.08 14.66
N GLY A 60 3.50 0.99 15.29
CA GLY A 60 4.19 -0.29 15.34
C GLY A 60 4.16 -0.98 13.99
N MET A 61 5.22 -0.78 13.20
CA MET A 61 5.37 -1.37 11.87
C MET A 61 5.88 -2.82 11.96
N PRO A 62 5.30 -3.79 11.22
CA PRO A 62 5.61 -5.21 11.33
C PRO A 62 6.90 -5.61 10.58
N PHE A 63 7.93 -4.76 10.59
CA PHE A 63 9.12 -4.94 9.77
C PHE A 63 10.39 -4.97 10.62
N ARG A 64 11.30 -5.88 10.25
CA ARG A 64 12.63 -6.01 10.86
C ARG A 64 13.50 -4.80 10.55
N GLN A 65 13.36 -4.26 9.34
CA GLN A 65 14.14 -3.14 8.83
C GLN A 65 13.29 -2.30 7.89
N VAL A 66 13.22 -1.00 8.14
CA VAL A 66 12.50 -0.03 7.31
C VAL A 66 13.34 1.21 7.05
N GLN A 67 13.11 1.83 5.90
CA GLN A 67 13.37 3.26 5.71
C GLN A 67 12.03 3.94 5.59
N TYR A 68 11.82 5.02 6.32
CA TYR A 68 10.59 5.78 6.25
C TYR A 68 10.87 7.26 6.09
N LYS A 69 9.88 7.98 5.59
CA LYS A 69 9.86 9.43 5.62
C LYS A 69 8.45 9.95 5.78
N ARG A 70 8.31 11.11 6.39
CA ARG A 70 7.05 11.86 6.40
C ARG A 70 6.78 12.42 5.02
N CYS A 71 5.62 12.10 4.46
CA CYS A 71 5.23 12.53 3.14
C CYS A 71 4.36 13.79 3.24
N PRO A 72 4.64 14.85 2.45
CA PRO A 72 3.68 15.93 2.25
C PRO A 72 2.37 15.39 1.68
N THR A 73 1.25 16.09 1.91
CA THR A 73 -0.10 15.67 1.45
C THR A 73 -0.14 15.30 -0.03
N LYS A 74 0.58 16.05 -0.89
CA LYS A 74 0.69 15.74 -2.33
C LYS A 74 1.34 14.39 -2.60
N THR A 75 2.41 14.06 -1.86
CA THR A 75 3.10 12.77 -1.99
C THR A 75 2.27 11.64 -1.40
N TRP A 76 1.57 11.89 -0.30
CA TRP A 76 0.64 10.93 0.32
C TRP A 76 -0.52 10.57 -0.62
N ARG A 77 -1.15 11.58 -1.23
CA ARG A 77 -2.19 11.40 -2.26
C ARG A 77 -1.66 10.64 -3.47
N MET A 78 -0.44 10.93 -3.91
CA MET A 78 0.19 10.20 -5.01
C MET A 78 0.36 8.70 -4.72
N HIS A 79 0.67 8.31 -3.47
CA HIS A 79 0.71 6.90 -3.09
C HIS A 79 -0.68 6.25 -3.15
N PHE A 80 -1.71 6.92 -2.62
CA PHE A 80 -3.10 6.50 -2.76
C PHE A 80 -3.49 6.34 -4.24
N ASP A 81 -3.13 7.30 -5.09
CA ASP A 81 -3.48 7.28 -6.50
C ASP A 81 -2.86 6.09 -7.25
N ARG A 82 -1.72 5.59 -6.78
CA ARG A 82 -1.08 4.38 -7.32
C ARG A 82 -1.72 3.09 -6.81
N CYS A 83 -2.20 3.07 -5.57
CA CYS A 83 -2.90 1.91 -4.98
C CYS A 83 -4.32 1.74 -5.55
N PHE A 84 -5.02 2.86 -5.76
CA PHE A 84 -6.40 2.92 -6.25
C PHE A 84 -6.50 3.81 -7.49
N PRO A 85 -5.90 3.39 -8.62
CA PRO A 85 -5.94 4.16 -9.85
C PRO A 85 -7.32 4.07 -10.51
N LEU A 86 -7.78 5.17 -11.12
CA LEU A 86 -9.04 5.18 -11.89
C LEU A 86 -8.91 4.47 -13.24
N VAL A 87 -7.68 4.34 -13.76
CA VAL A 87 -7.39 3.75 -15.06
C VAL A 87 -6.36 2.65 -14.87
N PHE A 88 -6.51 1.55 -15.61
CA PHE A 88 -5.56 0.45 -15.55
C PHE A 88 -4.17 0.95 -15.99
N PRO A 89 -3.14 0.84 -15.14
CA PRO A 89 -1.82 1.35 -15.49
C PRO A 89 -1.21 0.49 -16.61
N THR A 90 -0.73 1.14 -17.66
CA THR A 90 -0.02 0.48 -18.78
C THR A 90 1.25 -0.24 -18.32
N LYS A 91 1.82 0.20 -17.20
CA LYS A 91 2.96 -0.40 -16.52
C LYS A 91 2.60 -0.84 -15.11
N ALA A 92 1.56 -1.67 -14.96
CA ALA A 92 1.40 -2.47 -13.73
C ALA A 92 2.59 -3.43 -13.64
N ALA A 93 3.50 -3.16 -12.71
CA ALA A 93 4.64 -4.04 -12.43
C ALA A 93 4.61 -4.47 -10.94
N GLN A 94 5.59 -5.28 -10.55
CA GLN A 94 5.79 -6.00 -9.28
C GLN A 94 4.76 -5.77 -8.14
N ASN A 95 4.24 -6.87 -7.60
CA ASN A 95 3.25 -7.00 -6.52
C ASN A 95 1.78 -6.76 -6.92
N TRP A 96 1.46 -5.73 -7.71
CA TRP A 96 0.06 -5.37 -7.98
C TRP A 96 -0.76 -6.43 -8.74
N LYS A 97 -0.12 -7.20 -9.63
CA LYS A 97 -0.81 -8.21 -10.46
C LYS A 97 -1.26 -9.42 -9.67
N GLU A 98 -0.60 -9.71 -8.56
CA GLU A 98 -0.94 -10.87 -7.72
C GLU A 98 -2.05 -10.52 -6.72
N CYS A 99 -2.09 -9.27 -6.27
CA CYS A 99 -3.11 -8.74 -5.37
C CYS A 99 -4.55 -9.01 -5.86
N LYS A 100 -5.34 -9.65 -5.01
CA LYS A 100 -6.77 -9.86 -5.21
C LYS A 100 -7.52 -8.52 -5.18
N TYR A 101 -7.20 -7.63 -4.24
CA TYR A 101 -7.85 -6.34 -4.10
C TYR A 101 -7.76 -5.53 -5.40
N PHE A 102 -6.60 -5.57 -6.07
CA PHE A 102 -6.36 -4.80 -7.29
C PHE A 102 -7.20 -5.33 -8.45
N LYS A 103 -7.36 -6.65 -8.55
CA LYS A 103 -8.25 -7.29 -9.53
C LYS A 103 -9.71 -6.91 -9.27
N ASP A 104 -10.13 -6.97 -8.01
CA ASP A 104 -11.51 -6.64 -7.61
C ASP A 104 -11.83 -5.16 -7.78
N TRP A 105 -10.88 -4.29 -7.48
CA TRP A 105 -10.98 -2.86 -7.74
C TRP A 105 -11.32 -2.56 -9.19
N PHE A 106 -10.61 -3.15 -10.15
CA PHE A 106 -10.93 -2.94 -11.57
C PHE A 106 -12.22 -3.63 -12.02
N ARG A 107 -12.62 -4.74 -11.38
CA ARG A 107 -13.95 -5.34 -11.62
C ARG A 107 -15.06 -4.41 -11.18
N LEU A 108 -14.90 -3.76 -10.01
CA LEU A 108 -15.83 -2.74 -9.53
C LEU A 108 -15.86 -1.55 -10.49
N LEU A 109 -14.71 -0.96 -10.84
CA LEU A 109 -14.66 0.21 -11.73
C LEU A 109 -15.33 -0.04 -13.09
N ARG A 110 -15.25 -1.25 -13.65
CA ARG A 110 -15.91 -1.61 -14.91
C ARG A 110 -17.45 -1.59 -14.84
N ARG A 111 -18.02 -1.76 -13.65
CA ARG A 111 -19.48 -1.72 -13.41
C ARG A 111 -20.00 -0.30 -13.14
N LEU A 112 -19.10 0.63 -12.82
CA LEU A 112 -19.43 2.00 -12.43
C LEU A 112 -19.23 2.99 -13.58
N ASN A 113 -20.07 4.02 -13.60
CA ASN A 113 -19.88 5.21 -14.43
C ASN A 113 -18.81 6.15 -13.84
N ASP A 114 -18.40 7.18 -14.58
CA ASP A 114 -17.25 8.01 -14.17
C ASP A 114 -17.48 8.83 -12.89
N ASP A 115 -18.71 9.18 -12.55
CA ASP A 115 -19.00 9.92 -11.33
C ASP A 115 -19.06 8.98 -10.11
N GLU A 116 -19.67 7.80 -10.26
CA GLU A 116 -19.63 6.74 -9.24
C GLU A 116 -18.19 6.30 -8.93
N ARG A 117 -17.34 6.16 -9.95
CA ARG A 117 -15.91 5.83 -9.78
C ARG A 117 -15.19 6.86 -8.91
N LYS A 118 -15.47 8.15 -9.13
CA LYS A 118 -14.88 9.24 -8.33
C LYS A 118 -15.41 9.20 -6.91
N GLU A 119 -16.72 8.98 -6.72
CA GLU A 119 -17.35 8.95 -5.41
C GLU A 119 -16.79 7.81 -4.54
N VAL A 120 -16.79 6.59 -5.05
CA VAL A 120 -16.23 5.42 -4.34
C VAL A 120 -14.76 5.65 -4.00
N ARG A 121 -14.01 6.22 -4.94
CA ARG A 121 -12.59 6.52 -4.72
C ARG A 121 -12.37 7.60 -3.67
N GLU A 122 -13.20 8.64 -3.62
CA GLU A 122 -13.14 9.64 -2.56
C GLU A 122 -13.51 9.06 -1.20
N ALA A 123 -14.43 8.08 -1.15
CA ALA A 123 -14.70 7.34 0.09
C ALA A 123 -13.47 6.55 0.57
N LEU A 124 -12.80 5.82 -0.33
CA LEU A 124 -11.54 5.12 0.00
C LEU A 124 -10.41 6.09 0.38
N TRP A 125 -10.36 7.28 -0.23
CA TRP A 125 -9.40 8.31 0.17
C TRP A 125 -9.61 8.75 1.62
N ARG A 126 -10.85 8.93 2.06
CA ARG A 126 -11.14 9.30 3.46
C ARG A 126 -10.64 8.25 4.44
N GLN A 127 -10.70 6.97 4.08
CA GLN A 127 -10.13 5.88 4.88
C GLN A 127 -8.60 5.89 4.83
N TRP A 128 -8.00 6.04 3.64
CA TRP A 128 -6.56 6.16 3.46
C TRP A 128 -5.93 7.29 4.26
N ASP A 129 -6.58 8.46 4.29
CA ASP A 129 -6.06 9.62 5.00
C ASP A 129 -6.14 9.49 6.53
N GLN A 130 -6.75 8.41 7.04
CA GLN A 130 -6.70 8.05 8.47
C GLN A 130 -5.53 7.12 8.81
N LEU A 131 -4.84 6.53 7.83
CA LEU A 131 -3.70 5.68 8.09
C LEU A 131 -2.51 6.51 8.59
N LEU A 132 -1.69 5.93 9.48
CA LEU A 132 -0.46 6.56 9.94
C LEU A 132 0.71 6.27 8.99
N TRP A 133 0.66 5.14 8.29
CA TRP A 133 1.69 4.74 7.34
C TRP A 133 1.12 3.87 6.22
N ALA A 134 1.84 3.81 5.11
CA ALA A 134 1.50 2.99 3.95
C ALA A 134 2.76 2.58 3.17
N PRO A 135 2.65 1.64 2.21
CA PRO A 135 3.76 1.33 1.31
C PRO A 135 4.25 2.59 0.59
N PHE A 136 5.57 2.83 0.58
CA PHE A 136 6.13 3.86 -0.28
C PHE A 136 6.21 3.33 -1.71
N THR A 137 5.13 3.55 -2.47
CA THR A 137 4.99 3.03 -3.83
C THR A 137 6.00 3.65 -4.80
N GLY A 138 6.50 2.83 -5.71
CA GLY A 138 7.20 3.27 -6.92
C GLY A 138 6.23 3.49 -8.08
N SER A 139 6.73 3.92 -9.23
CA SER A 139 5.91 3.96 -10.46
C SER A 139 5.53 2.56 -10.96
N ASP A 140 6.29 1.54 -10.57
CA ASP A 140 6.24 0.18 -11.10
C ASP A 140 6.06 -0.89 -10.01
N ARG A 141 5.86 -0.51 -8.74
CA ARG A 141 5.80 -1.46 -7.62
C ARG A 141 5.08 -0.90 -6.40
N MET A 142 4.46 -1.78 -5.62
CA MET A 142 3.86 -1.42 -4.33
C MET A 142 4.94 -1.10 -3.28
N TRP A 143 5.96 -1.94 -3.18
CA TRP A 143 7.02 -1.82 -2.18
C TRP A 143 8.34 -1.34 -2.78
N GLY A 144 8.79 -0.15 -2.39
CA GLY A 144 10.14 0.31 -2.66
C GLY A 144 11.17 -0.39 -1.75
N THR A 145 12.30 -0.82 -2.30
CA THR A 145 13.39 -1.50 -1.54
C THR A 145 14.80 -1.03 -1.89
N LYS A 146 14.95 -0.03 -2.77
CA LYS A 146 16.26 0.48 -3.21
C LYS A 146 16.99 1.21 -2.07
N CYS A 147 18.28 0.99 -1.87
CA CYS A 147 19.06 1.85 -0.97
C CYS A 147 19.09 3.29 -1.50
N TRP A 148 18.57 4.25 -0.73
CA TRP A 148 18.41 5.65 -1.15
C TRP A 148 19.66 6.52 -0.97
N GLU A 149 20.80 5.94 -0.63
CA GLU A 149 22.04 6.71 -0.42
C GLU A 149 22.55 7.40 -1.71
N ASN A 150 22.24 6.84 -2.89
CA ASN A 150 22.75 7.34 -4.17
C ASN A 150 21.77 8.26 -4.94
N ILE A 151 20.74 8.81 -4.27
CA ILE A 151 19.71 9.64 -4.93
C ILE A 151 19.59 10.99 -4.21
N ARG A 152 19.60 12.09 -4.98
CA ARG A 152 19.29 13.45 -4.49
C ARG A 152 17.98 13.42 -3.68
N GLY A 153 18.02 13.80 -2.40
CA GLY A 153 16.86 13.80 -1.49
C GLY A 153 16.93 12.83 -0.30
N ALA A 154 18.08 12.22 -0.05
CA ALA A 154 18.33 11.33 1.10
C ALA A 154 18.11 11.99 2.49
N ALA A 155 18.18 13.32 2.58
CA ALA A 155 18.16 14.08 3.83
C ALA A 155 16.90 13.89 4.72
N ASN A 156 15.82 13.34 4.19
CA ASN A 156 14.54 13.19 4.90
C ASN A 156 14.14 11.73 5.19
N TRP A 157 15.03 10.77 4.92
CA TRP A 157 14.77 9.36 5.22
C TRP A 157 15.37 8.98 6.56
N VAL A 158 14.57 8.32 7.39
CA VAL A 158 15.01 7.72 8.66
C VAL A 158 15.01 6.20 8.49
N ARG A 159 15.99 5.54 9.10
CA ARG A 159 16.14 4.08 9.04
C ARG A 159 16.00 3.46 10.43
N LEU A 160 15.26 2.36 10.52
CA LEU A 160 15.11 1.58 11.75
C LEU A 160 15.34 0.09 11.48
N PRO A 161 16.16 -0.60 12.30
CA PRO A 161 17.15 -0.02 13.22
C PRO A 161 18.22 0.79 12.45
N ALA A 162 19.04 1.56 13.17
CA ALA A 162 20.20 2.20 12.56
C ALA A 162 21.14 1.12 12.00
N MET A 163 21.34 1.11 10.68
CA MET A 163 22.11 0.10 9.95
C MET A 163 22.96 0.79 8.89
N PRO A 164 24.05 0.15 8.42
CA PRO A 164 24.80 0.61 7.25
C PRO A 164 23.89 0.87 6.05
N ASN A 165 24.24 1.89 5.26
CA ASN A 165 23.38 2.44 4.20
C ASN A 165 23.26 1.54 2.96
N ASP A 166 24.12 0.53 2.83
CA ASP A 166 24.16 -0.44 1.74
C ASP A 166 23.14 -1.59 1.90
N VAL A 167 22.53 -1.75 3.09
CA VAL A 167 21.53 -2.80 3.34
C VAL A 167 20.16 -2.40 2.77
N ALA A 168 19.55 -3.22 1.94
CA ALA A 168 18.19 -2.97 1.44
C ALA A 168 17.16 -3.02 2.58
N ALA A 169 16.19 -2.10 2.58
CA ALA A 169 15.11 -2.07 3.56
C ALA A 169 13.79 -1.67 2.89
N THR A 170 12.67 -2.13 3.43
CA THR A 170 11.33 -1.76 2.94
C THR A 170 11.10 -0.26 3.14
N HIS A 171 10.56 0.40 2.12
CA HIS A 171 10.23 1.82 2.21
C HIS A 171 8.80 2.06 2.67
N ILE A 172 8.66 2.98 3.62
CA ILE A 172 7.39 3.35 4.23
C ILE A 172 7.14 4.84 4.00
N ALA A 173 5.93 5.16 3.56
CA ALA A 173 5.42 6.51 3.57
C ALA A 173 4.72 6.74 4.91
N LEU A 174 5.12 7.75 5.67
CA LEU A 174 4.35 8.21 6.83
C LEU A 174 3.36 9.29 6.40
N SER A 175 2.19 9.26 7.02
CA SER A 175 1.11 10.23 6.84
C SER A 175 1.59 11.66 7.10
N PRO A 176 1.04 12.67 6.40
CA PRO A 176 1.30 14.07 6.70
C PRO A 176 0.72 14.53 8.04
N ARG A 177 -0.20 13.78 8.64
CA ARG A 177 -0.88 14.11 9.91
C ARG A 177 0.04 13.84 11.10
#